data_AF-A0A7V7JLK4-F1
#
_entry.id   AF-A0A7V7JLK4-F1
#
_cell.length_a   1.000
_cell.length_b   1.000
_cell.length_c   1.000
_cell.angle_alpha   90.00
_cell.angle_beta   90.00
_cell.angle_gamma   90.00
#
_symmetry.space_group_name_H-M   'P 1'
#
loop_
_entity.id
_entity.type
_entity.pdbx_description
1 polymer ?
#
loop_
_entity_poly.entity_id
_entity_poly.type
_entity_poly.pdbx_seq_one_letter_code
_entity_poly.pdbx_strand_id
1 'polypeptide(L)'
;MANEPQKASSGTVTLRDRFSIMLGSPLPDLATPHAQAFVVEERRDNPRSLFALIVRPGYPARMQVFRSLKGIECPGLMVLVEWGVVDWPPAGRKVMAIIYERPMGGRVVALGANEFKRMDDADALRKVVVPLIAALKVLKGQGLVHRAIRPSNLFYATVEKDRVVLGDCATVPPAFEQPVIFEPIESALANPAGRGSGSPPDDVYSFGATLASLLQGRIPMATAADEAIVRMKVLQGSYTALVGEERLPLPMIEILRGSLCD
;
A
#
# COMPACT_ATOMS: atom_id res chain seq x y z
N MET A 1 22.22 -15.29 3.34
CA MET A 1 23.14 -14.20 2.97
C MET A 1 23.04 -13.14 4.05
N ALA A 2 24.16 -12.84 4.69
CA ALA A 2 24.23 -12.13 5.95
C ALA A 2 23.83 -10.66 5.82
N ASN A 3 23.21 -10.15 6.89
CA ASN A 3 22.83 -8.76 7.09
C ASN A 3 24.11 -7.92 7.24
N GLU A 4 24.55 -7.23 6.20
CA GLU A 4 25.64 -6.26 6.32
C GLU A 4 25.13 -4.96 6.97
N PRO A 5 25.81 -4.45 8.01
CA PRO A 5 25.45 -3.18 8.61
C PRO A 5 25.75 -2.04 7.64
N GLN A 6 24.70 -1.37 7.15
CA GLN A 6 24.83 -0.13 6.37
C GLN A 6 25.56 0.92 7.21
N LYS A 7 26.83 1.22 6.86
CA LYS A 7 27.49 2.45 7.27
C LYS A 7 26.60 3.62 6.85
N ALA A 8 26.17 4.43 7.81
CA ALA A 8 25.46 5.67 7.55
C ALA A 8 26.36 6.58 6.69
N SER A 9 26.16 6.57 5.37
CA SER A 9 26.80 7.53 4.49
C SER A 9 26.16 8.88 4.77
N SER A 10 26.93 9.83 5.29
CA SER A 10 26.52 11.23 5.55
C SER A 10 26.33 12.04 4.25
N GLY A 11 25.76 11.42 3.21
CA GLY A 11 25.58 11.99 1.89
C GLY A 11 24.12 12.32 1.59
N THR A 12 23.93 13.17 0.59
CA THR A 12 22.63 13.47 -0.01
C THR A 12 22.64 13.05 -1.47
N VAL A 13 21.49 12.61 -1.98
CA VAL A 13 21.28 12.34 -3.41
C VAL A 13 20.19 13.27 -3.91
N THR A 14 20.47 14.04 -4.94
CA THR A 14 19.55 15.04 -5.47
C THR A 14 18.73 14.49 -6.64
N LEU A 15 17.42 14.73 -6.62
CA LEU A 15 16.52 14.48 -7.73
C LEU A 15 15.98 15.82 -8.26
N ARG A 16 16.10 16.02 -9.59
CA ARG A 16 15.62 17.22 -10.31
C ARG A 16 16.14 18.55 -9.76
N ASP A 17 17.35 18.56 -9.18
CA ASP A 17 17.99 19.73 -8.56
C ASP A 17 17.14 20.44 -7.48
N ARG A 18 16.10 19.76 -6.98
CA ARG A 18 15.08 20.32 -6.10
C ARG A 18 14.87 19.51 -4.83
N PHE A 19 15.01 18.19 -4.91
CA PHE A 19 14.73 17.28 -3.81
C PHE A 19 16.01 16.59 -3.36
N SER A 20 16.38 16.77 -2.11
CA SER A 20 17.56 16.15 -1.49
C SER A 20 17.12 14.95 -0.66
N ILE A 21 17.49 13.74 -1.11
CA ILE A 21 17.24 12.49 -0.40
C ILE A 21 18.38 12.28 0.60
N MET A 22 18.03 12.12 1.88
CA MET A 22 19.00 12.07 2.99
C MET A 22 19.40 10.63 3.30
N LEU A 23 20.60 10.19 2.89
CA LEU A 23 21.02 8.78 3.00
C LEU A 23 21.19 8.34 4.47
N GLY A 24 21.55 9.27 5.35
CA GLY A 24 21.70 9.03 6.79
C GLY A 24 20.39 9.05 7.57
N SER A 25 19.24 9.29 6.92
CA SER A 25 17.95 9.45 7.59
C SER A 25 16.89 8.50 7.03
N PRO A 26 17.04 7.17 7.24
CA PRO A 26 16.05 6.19 6.80
C PRO A 26 14.75 6.33 7.61
N LEU A 27 13.63 5.93 7.00
CA LEU A 27 12.30 5.91 7.59
C LEU A 27 11.69 4.50 7.52
N PRO A 28 12.15 3.53 8.33
CA PRO A 28 11.72 2.14 8.25
C PRO A 28 10.20 1.93 8.28
N ASP A 29 9.48 2.77 9.04
CA ASP A 29 8.02 2.69 9.17
C ASP A 29 7.26 2.98 7.86
N LEU A 30 7.89 3.67 6.91
CA LEU A 30 7.35 4.00 5.58
C LEU A 30 7.93 3.10 4.48
N ALA A 31 8.88 2.23 4.79
CA ALA A 31 9.45 1.30 3.81
C ALA A 31 8.40 0.28 3.34
N THR A 32 8.66 -0.30 2.17
CA THR A 32 7.96 -1.48 1.65
C THR A 32 8.94 -2.66 1.66
N PRO A 33 8.47 -3.91 1.54
CA PRO A 33 9.37 -5.07 1.44
C PRO A 33 10.46 -4.92 0.36
N HIS A 34 10.16 -4.24 -0.76
CA HIS A 34 11.09 -4.04 -1.87
C HIS A 34 11.52 -2.58 -2.14
N ALA A 35 11.22 -1.64 -1.24
CA ALA A 35 11.74 -0.27 -1.34
C ALA A 35 12.10 0.31 0.03
N GLN A 36 13.26 0.96 0.11
CA GLN A 36 13.73 1.65 1.31
C GLN A 36 13.21 3.07 1.34
N ALA A 37 12.77 3.56 2.50
CA ALA A 37 12.28 4.92 2.67
C ALA A 37 13.34 5.84 3.32
N PHE A 38 13.46 7.07 2.85
CA PHE A 38 14.39 8.09 3.38
C PHE A 38 13.72 9.46 3.47
N VAL A 39 14.18 10.30 4.40
CA VAL A 39 13.76 11.70 4.49
C VAL A 39 14.14 12.45 3.21
N VAL A 40 13.26 13.35 2.77
CA VAL A 40 13.52 14.27 1.65
C VAL A 40 13.39 15.70 2.12
N GLU A 41 14.39 16.51 1.81
CA GLU A 41 14.34 17.96 1.94
C GLU A 41 14.02 18.59 0.58
N GLU A 42 12.98 19.43 0.53
CA GLU A 42 12.62 20.20 -0.65
C GLU A 42 13.24 21.60 -0.56
N ARG A 43 13.98 22.02 -1.60
CA ARG A 43 14.54 23.37 -1.66
C ARG A 43 13.46 24.41 -2.01
N ARG A 44 12.69 24.85 -1.02
CA ARG A 44 11.59 25.84 -1.13
C ARG A 44 11.38 26.59 0.20
N ASP A 45 10.79 27.79 0.16
CA ASP A 45 10.55 28.64 1.34
C ASP A 45 9.63 28.02 2.41
N ASN A 46 8.64 27.22 1.99
CA ASN A 46 7.78 26.44 2.89
C ASN A 46 7.79 24.97 2.45
N PRO A 47 8.75 24.17 2.92
CA PRO A 47 8.93 22.80 2.45
C PRO A 47 7.86 21.89 3.03
N ARG A 48 7.31 21.02 2.18
CA ARG A 48 6.42 19.95 2.63
C ARG A 48 7.22 18.88 3.38
N SER A 49 6.56 18.17 4.28
CA SER A 49 7.13 16.93 4.83
C SER A 49 7.08 15.85 3.76
N LEU A 50 8.24 15.49 3.21
CA LEU A 50 8.37 14.53 2.11
C LEU A 50 9.21 13.32 2.52
N PHE A 51 9.04 12.22 1.80
CA PHE A 51 9.94 11.08 1.87
C PHE A 51 10.12 10.45 0.48
N ALA A 52 11.25 9.77 0.28
CA ALA A 52 11.53 9.03 -0.94
C ALA A 52 11.48 7.53 -0.67
N LEU A 53 10.86 6.78 -1.58
CA LEU A 53 11.04 5.35 -1.74
C LEU A 53 12.11 5.08 -2.81
N ILE A 54 13.11 4.29 -2.43
CA ILE A 54 14.20 3.84 -3.29
C ILE A 54 13.94 2.39 -3.65
N VAL A 55 13.60 2.15 -4.91
CA VAL A 55 13.25 0.82 -5.42
C VAL A 55 14.48 -0.07 -5.41
N ARG A 56 14.37 -1.27 -4.83
CA ARG A 56 15.45 -2.25 -4.89
C ARG A 56 15.69 -2.69 -6.34
N PRO A 57 16.95 -2.85 -6.77
CA PRO A 57 17.26 -3.39 -8.08
C PRO A 57 16.61 -4.76 -8.31
N GLY A 58 16.12 -5.00 -9.53
CA GLY A 58 15.52 -6.28 -9.93
C GLY A 58 13.98 -6.30 -9.95
N TYR A 59 13.32 -5.27 -9.41
CA TYR A 59 11.86 -5.15 -9.45
C TYR A 59 11.45 -4.05 -10.43
N PRO A 60 10.61 -4.34 -11.44
CA PRO A 60 10.18 -3.33 -12.39
C PRO A 60 9.08 -2.46 -11.77
N ALA A 61 9.38 -1.16 -11.69
CA ALA A 61 8.44 -0.16 -11.20
C ALA A 61 7.35 0.15 -12.24
N ARG A 62 6.16 0.54 -11.77
CA ARG A 62 4.97 0.79 -12.62
C ARG A 62 4.97 2.21 -13.17
N MET A 63 5.75 2.43 -14.23
CA MET A 63 5.95 3.75 -14.84
C MET A 63 4.67 4.51 -15.21
N GLN A 64 3.61 3.80 -15.63
CA GLN A 64 2.32 4.42 -15.94
C GLN A 64 1.66 5.05 -14.71
N VAL A 65 1.78 4.40 -13.54
CA VAL A 65 1.25 4.94 -12.27
C VAL A 65 1.93 6.26 -11.93
N PHE A 66 3.26 6.31 -12.06
CA PHE A 66 4.01 7.54 -11.80
C PHE A 66 3.61 8.70 -12.71
N ARG A 67 3.35 8.42 -14.00
CA ARG A 67 2.96 9.45 -14.98
C ARG A 67 1.56 9.99 -14.71
N SER A 68 0.61 9.11 -14.41
CA SER A 68 -0.79 9.49 -14.24
C SER A 68 -1.12 10.03 -12.85
N LEU A 69 -0.45 9.59 -11.78
CA LEU A 69 -0.78 9.99 -10.40
C LEU A 69 0.08 11.14 -9.86
N LYS A 70 1.14 11.55 -10.57
CA LYS A 70 1.98 12.67 -10.12
C LYS A 70 1.14 13.93 -9.91
N GLY A 71 1.18 14.47 -8.71
CA GLY A 71 0.48 15.69 -8.31
C GLY A 71 -1.02 15.56 -8.14
N ILE A 72 -1.61 14.36 -8.27
CA ILE A 72 -3.02 14.16 -7.97
C ILE A 72 -3.24 14.18 -6.46
N GLU A 73 -4.08 15.10 -6.02
CA GLU A 73 -4.56 15.16 -4.64
C GLU A 73 -5.90 14.42 -4.51
N CYS A 74 -5.95 13.46 -3.59
CA CYS A 74 -7.16 12.71 -3.28
C CYS A 74 -7.14 12.33 -1.80
N PRO A 75 -8.26 12.48 -1.06
CA PRO A 75 -8.28 12.19 0.38
C PRO A 75 -7.82 10.80 0.78
N GLY A 76 -7.95 9.80 -0.11
CA GLY A 76 -7.56 8.41 0.13
C GLY A 76 -6.31 7.94 -0.62
N LEU A 77 -5.56 8.82 -1.29
CA LEU A 77 -4.30 8.46 -1.96
C LEU A 77 -3.14 9.27 -1.37
N MET A 78 -2.02 8.61 -1.08
CA MET A 78 -0.79 9.29 -0.74
C MET A 78 -0.27 10.04 -1.97
N VAL A 79 -0.01 11.34 -1.82
CA VAL A 79 0.31 12.23 -2.94
C VAL A 79 1.71 11.92 -3.47
N LEU A 80 1.79 11.48 -4.72
CA LEU A 80 3.07 11.33 -5.43
C LEU A 80 3.53 12.69 -5.93
N VAL A 81 4.65 13.18 -5.40
CA VAL A 81 5.18 14.52 -5.69
C VAL A 81 6.10 14.50 -6.91
N GLU A 82 7.05 13.56 -6.94
CA GLU A 82 8.05 13.47 -8.01
C GLU A 82 8.59 12.05 -8.13
N TRP A 83 9.19 11.72 -9.27
CA TRP A 83 9.88 10.46 -9.47
C TRP A 83 11.01 10.61 -10.49
N GLY A 84 11.98 9.70 -10.45
CA GLY A 84 13.05 9.66 -11.44
C GLY A 84 14.16 8.69 -11.08
N VAL A 85 15.07 8.52 -12.03
CA VAL A 85 16.28 7.72 -11.82
C VAL A 85 17.35 8.59 -11.17
N VAL A 86 17.96 8.07 -10.11
CA VAL A 86 19.08 8.72 -9.42
C VAL A 86 20.28 7.77 -9.36
N ASP A 87 21.48 8.34 -9.36
CA ASP A 87 22.68 7.59 -8.99
C ASP A 87 22.61 7.30 -7.49
N TRP A 88 22.69 6.02 -7.11
CA TRP A 88 22.55 5.58 -5.73
C TRP A 88 23.87 4.99 -5.23
N PRO A 89 24.71 5.81 -4.54
CA PRO A 89 26.03 5.38 -4.09
C PRO A 89 26.04 4.08 -3.27
N PRO A 90 25.08 3.83 -2.34
CA PRO A 90 25.07 2.59 -1.57
C PRO A 90 24.94 1.31 -2.41
N ALA A 91 24.34 1.40 -3.60
CA ALA A 91 24.21 0.26 -4.52
C ALA A 91 25.20 0.32 -5.69
N GLY A 92 26.01 1.38 -5.80
CA GLY A 92 26.94 1.59 -6.91
C GLY A 92 26.27 1.64 -8.29
N ARG A 93 24.98 1.96 -8.36
CA ARG A 93 24.19 1.94 -9.60
C ARG A 93 23.04 2.94 -9.59
N LYS A 94 22.47 3.16 -10.76
CA LYS A 94 21.21 3.91 -10.91
C LYS A 94 20.02 3.10 -10.43
N VAL A 95 19.12 3.76 -9.70
CA VAL A 95 17.87 3.20 -9.17
C VAL A 95 16.72 4.16 -9.37
N MET A 96 15.49 3.65 -9.33
CA MET A 96 14.29 4.48 -9.33
C MET A 96 14.03 5.03 -7.93
N ALA A 97 13.81 6.35 -7.85
CA ALA A 97 13.38 7.05 -6.65
C ALA A 97 11.99 7.67 -6.88
N ILE A 98 11.12 7.57 -5.89
CA ILE A 98 9.76 8.10 -5.91
C ILE A 98 9.55 8.92 -4.65
N ILE A 99 9.09 10.15 -4.77
CA ILE A 99 8.89 11.09 -3.68
C ILE A 99 7.40 11.23 -3.43
N TYR A 100 7.00 11.04 -2.18
CA TYR A 100 5.63 11.21 -1.70
C TYR A 100 5.56 12.29 -0.63
N GLU A 101 4.38 12.89 -0.46
CA GLU A 101 4.05 13.58 0.78
C GLU A 101 4.00 12.57 1.93
N ARG A 102 4.62 12.92 3.05
CA ARG A 102 4.76 12.04 4.20
C ARG A 102 3.43 11.95 4.97
N PRO A 103 2.83 10.75 5.12
CA PRO A 103 1.71 10.57 6.02
C PRO A 103 2.20 10.69 7.46
N MET A 104 1.60 11.59 8.23
CA MET A 104 2.10 11.96 9.56
C MET A 104 1.49 11.13 10.70
N GLY A 105 0.39 10.41 10.45
CA GLY A 105 -0.30 9.60 11.46
C GLY A 105 0.23 8.17 11.61
N GLY A 106 1.23 7.79 10.81
CA GLY A 106 1.83 6.46 10.81
C GLY A 106 0.99 5.40 10.09
N ARG A 107 1.55 4.19 10.00
CA ARG A 107 0.90 3.05 9.35
C ARG A 107 -0.27 2.53 10.18
N VAL A 108 -1.37 2.14 9.53
CA VAL A 108 -2.59 1.64 10.21
C VAL A 108 -2.32 0.29 10.87
N VAL A 109 -1.69 -0.64 10.15
CA VAL A 109 -1.29 -1.96 10.66
C VAL A 109 0.19 -2.17 10.35
N ALA A 110 0.97 -2.58 11.35
CA ALA A 110 2.39 -2.86 11.19
C ALA A 110 2.65 -4.00 10.18
N LEU A 111 3.80 -3.98 9.51
CA LEU A 111 4.19 -5.06 8.61
C LEU A 111 4.30 -6.39 9.38
N GLY A 112 3.66 -7.45 8.89
CA GLY A 112 3.66 -8.77 9.53
C GLY A 112 2.76 -8.90 10.76
N ALA A 113 2.02 -7.86 11.15
CA ALA A 113 1.05 -7.97 12.24
C ALA A 113 -0.20 -8.75 11.80
N ASN A 114 -0.52 -9.80 12.55
CA ASN A 114 -1.71 -10.62 12.33
C ASN A 114 -2.89 -10.19 13.19
N GLU A 115 -2.62 -9.49 14.29
CA GLU A 115 -3.61 -8.93 15.22
C GLU A 115 -3.28 -7.47 15.51
N PHE A 116 -4.32 -6.66 15.71
CA PHE A 116 -4.22 -5.23 15.96
C PHE A 116 -5.52 -4.71 16.58
N LYS A 117 -5.52 -3.44 17.01
CA LYS A 117 -6.72 -2.84 17.57
C LYS A 117 -7.83 -2.80 16.49
N ARG A 118 -8.94 -3.48 16.78
CA ARG A 118 -10.17 -3.39 15.98
C ARG A 118 -10.58 -1.92 15.79
N MET A 119 -10.96 -1.58 14.55
CA MET A 119 -11.55 -0.29 14.22
C MET A 119 -13.06 -0.33 14.51
N ASP A 120 -13.59 0.72 15.14
CA ASP A 120 -15.04 0.85 15.30
C ASP A 120 -15.72 1.13 13.97
N ASP A 121 -16.98 0.75 13.86
CA ASP A 121 -17.69 0.74 12.59
C ASP A 121 -17.91 2.16 12.03
N ALA A 122 -18.04 3.16 12.91
CA ALA A 122 -18.20 4.57 12.51
C ALA A 122 -16.89 5.16 11.98
N ASP A 123 -15.76 4.88 12.63
CA ASP A 123 -14.44 5.23 12.13
C ASP A 123 -14.10 4.44 10.86
N ALA A 124 -14.47 3.17 10.74
CA ALA A 124 -14.27 2.41 9.51
C ALA A 124 -14.99 3.08 8.33
N LEU A 125 -16.25 3.50 8.51
CA LEU A 125 -17.00 4.22 7.49
C LEU A 125 -16.32 5.55 7.12
N ARG A 126 -16.03 6.38 8.13
CA ARG A 126 -15.56 7.76 7.94
C ARG A 126 -14.10 7.83 7.51
N LYS A 127 -13.22 7.06 8.15
CA LYS A 127 -11.77 7.12 7.98
C LYS A 127 -11.27 6.19 6.88
N VAL A 128 -12.00 5.12 6.54
CA VAL A 128 -11.54 4.11 5.56
C VAL A 128 -12.44 4.08 4.33
N VAL A 129 -13.73 3.77 4.49
CA VAL A 129 -14.63 3.57 3.33
C VAL A 129 -14.69 4.84 2.47
N VAL A 130 -15.02 5.99 3.05
CA VAL A 130 -15.19 7.23 2.27
C VAL A 130 -13.90 7.64 1.52
N PRO A 131 -12.71 7.72 2.16
CA PRO A 131 -11.47 8.06 1.47
C PRO A 131 -11.06 7.02 0.42
N LEU A 132 -11.16 5.72 0.72
CA LEU A 132 -10.73 4.69 -0.22
C LEU A 132 -11.64 4.58 -1.44
N ILE A 133 -12.95 4.81 -1.30
CA ILE A 133 -13.85 4.92 -2.46
C ILE A 133 -13.47 6.13 -3.34
N ALA A 134 -13.06 7.26 -2.76
CA ALA A 134 -12.57 8.39 -3.54
C ALA A 134 -11.28 8.02 -4.30
N ALA A 135 -10.35 7.32 -3.66
CA ALA A 135 -9.12 6.82 -4.26
C ALA A 135 -9.38 5.86 -5.44
N LEU A 136 -10.28 4.88 -5.26
CA LEU A 136 -10.65 3.93 -6.30
C LEU A 136 -11.29 4.61 -7.52
N LYS A 137 -12.11 5.64 -7.30
CA LYS A 137 -12.69 6.45 -8.39
C LYS A 137 -11.62 7.18 -9.18
N VAL A 138 -10.64 7.78 -8.51
CA VAL A 138 -9.51 8.46 -9.16
C VAL A 138 -8.68 7.47 -9.99
N LEU A 139 -8.30 6.33 -9.41
CA LEU A 139 -7.55 5.28 -10.10
C LEU A 139 -8.29 4.79 -11.35
N LYS A 140 -9.58 4.45 -11.21
CA LYS A 140 -10.43 4.04 -12.33
C LYS A 140 -10.50 5.13 -13.42
N GLY A 141 -10.66 6.39 -13.04
CA GLY A 141 -10.69 7.52 -13.97
C GLY A 141 -9.39 7.72 -14.75
N GLN A 142 -8.26 7.32 -14.17
CA GLN A 142 -6.94 7.32 -14.82
C GLN A 142 -6.64 6.02 -15.59
N GLY A 143 -7.58 5.07 -15.65
CA GLY A 143 -7.34 3.76 -16.25
C GLY A 143 -6.32 2.92 -15.48
N LEU A 144 -6.22 3.14 -14.17
CA LEU A 144 -5.27 2.47 -13.28
C LEU A 144 -6.00 1.60 -12.26
N VAL A 145 -5.22 0.66 -11.70
CA VAL A 145 -5.57 -0.18 -10.56
C VAL A 145 -4.45 -0.09 -9.52
N HIS A 146 -4.77 -0.17 -8.24
CA HIS A 146 -3.80 -0.10 -7.15
C HIS A 146 -3.05 -1.42 -7.00
N ARG A 147 -3.73 -2.56 -6.88
CA ARG A 147 -3.16 -3.91 -6.76
C ARG A 147 -2.20 -4.07 -5.58
N ALA A 148 -2.43 -3.31 -4.53
CA ALA A 148 -1.67 -3.33 -3.28
C ALA A 148 -2.50 -2.83 -2.09
N ILE A 149 -3.83 -2.96 -2.14
CA ILE A 149 -4.73 -2.52 -1.08
C ILE A 149 -4.76 -3.62 -0.02
N ARG A 150 -4.19 -3.32 1.15
CA ARG A 150 -4.12 -4.20 2.32
C ARG A 150 -3.92 -3.36 3.58
N PRO A 151 -4.30 -3.84 4.78
CA PRO A 151 -4.18 -3.06 6.03
C PRO A 151 -2.76 -2.53 6.27
N SER A 152 -1.74 -3.33 5.92
CA SER A 152 -0.35 -2.94 6.07
C SER A 152 0.14 -1.96 5.02
N ASN A 153 -0.66 -1.59 4.02
CA ASN A 153 -0.37 -0.55 3.04
C ASN A 153 -1.36 0.63 3.14
N LEU A 154 -1.92 0.83 4.34
CA LEU A 154 -2.70 2.00 4.70
C LEU A 154 -1.91 2.83 5.72
N PHE A 155 -2.02 4.15 5.58
CA PHE A 155 -1.42 5.11 6.49
C PHE A 155 -2.46 6.14 6.94
N TYR A 156 -2.37 6.61 8.17
CA TYR A 156 -3.12 7.78 8.60
C TYR A 156 -2.49 9.03 8.03
N ALA A 157 -3.29 9.85 7.33
CA ALA A 157 -2.80 11.02 6.61
C ALA A 157 -2.15 12.05 7.56
N THR A 158 -2.81 12.32 8.69
CA THR A 158 -2.40 13.32 9.67
C THR A 158 -2.19 12.72 11.05
N VAL A 159 -1.58 13.49 11.97
CA VAL A 159 -1.32 13.09 13.35
C VAL A 159 -2.62 12.79 14.11
N GLU A 160 -3.70 13.49 13.77
CA GLU A 160 -5.04 13.33 14.34
C GLU A 160 -5.72 12.02 13.89
N LYS A 161 -5.15 11.33 12.90
CA LYS A 161 -5.68 10.06 12.36
C LYS A 161 -7.14 10.23 11.89
N ASP A 162 -7.40 11.33 11.18
CA ASP A 162 -8.71 11.74 10.69
C ASP A 162 -9.21 10.87 9.53
N ARG A 163 -8.29 10.39 8.69
CA ARG A 163 -8.54 9.52 7.52
C ARG A 163 -7.32 8.66 7.19
N VAL A 164 -7.55 7.60 6.42
CA VAL A 164 -6.49 6.78 5.83
C VAL A 164 -6.22 7.16 4.39
N VAL A 165 -4.98 6.93 3.95
CA VAL A 165 -4.54 6.99 2.55
C VAL A 165 -3.92 5.67 2.14
N LEU A 166 -4.11 5.30 0.87
CA LEU A 166 -3.37 4.19 0.26
C LEU A 166 -1.89 4.56 0.10
N GLY A 167 -1.04 3.60 0.46
CA GLY A 167 0.41 3.70 0.31
C GLY A 167 0.90 3.53 -1.13
N ASP A 168 2.18 3.19 -1.28
CA ASP A 168 2.76 2.92 -2.59
C ASP A 168 2.13 1.68 -3.25
N CYS A 169 1.97 1.76 -4.56
CA CYS A 169 1.58 0.62 -5.39
C CYS A 169 2.45 0.46 -6.64
N ALA A 170 3.56 1.19 -6.74
CA ALA A 170 4.27 1.36 -8.00
C ALA A 170 5.76 1.00 -7.93
N THR A 171 6.29 0.69 -6.75
CA THR A 171 7.68 0.21 -6.59
C THR A 171 7.91 -1.23 -7.11
N VAL A 172 6.84 -2.01 -7.29
CA VAL A 172 6.87 -3.42 -7.71
C VAL A 172 5.79 -3.72 -8.76
N PRO A 173 5.82 -4.88 -9.45
CA PRO A 173 4.72 -5.30 -10.30
C PRO A 173 3.36 -5.32 -9.55
N PRO A 174 2.24 -5.14 -10.26
CA PRO A 174 0.91 -5.21 -9.66
C PRO A 174 0.71 -6.51 -8.88
N ALA A 175 0.16 -6.42 -7.66
CA ALA A 175 -0.12 -7.54 -6.77
C ALA A 175 1.09 -8.41 -6.36
N PHE A 176 2.32 -8.03 -6.69
CA PHE A 176 3.50 -8.83 -6.40
C PHE A 176 3.70 -9.09 -4.89
N GLU A 177 3.45 -8.07 -4.07
CA GLU A 177 3.54 -8.16 -2.61
C GLU A 177 2.17 -8.38 -1.95
N GLN A 178 1.10 -8.57 -2.73
CA GLN A 178 -0.23 -8.71 -2.14
C GLN A 178 -0.38 -10.12 -1.55
N PRO A 179 -0.70 -10.26 -0.25
CA PRO A 179 -1.01 -11.57 0.33
C PRO A 179 -2.25 -12.17 -0.32
N VAL A 180 -2.29 -13.50 -0.41
CA VAL A 180 -3.35 -14.28 -1.09
C VAL A 180 -4.75 -13.96 -0.57
N ILE A 181 -4.90 -13.66 0.73
CA ILE A 181 -6.21 -13.32 1.31
C ILE A 181 -6.80 -12.01 0.77
N PHE A 182 -5.97 -11.09 0.26
CA PHE A 182 -6.42 -9.82 -0.32
C PHE A 182 -6.57 -9.89 -1.85
N GLU A 183 -6.46 -11.08 -2.44
CA GLU A 183 -6.57 -11.29 -3.89
C GLU A 183 -7.81 -12.16 -4.21
N PRO A 184 -8.53 -11.91 -5.32
CA PRO A 184 -9.52 -12.84 -5.88
C PRO A 184 -8.93 -14.23 -6.14
N ILE A 185 -9.76 -15.28 -6.19
CA ILE A 185 -9.31 -16.69 -6.31
C ILE A 185 -8.35 -16.90 -7.49
N GLU A 186 -8.69 -16.40 -8.68
CA GLU A 186 -7.90 -16.58 -9.90
C GLU A 186 -6.53 -15.88 -9.82
N SER A 187 -6.48 -14.70 -9.20
CA SER A 187 -5.23 -13.99 -8.96
C SER A 187 -4.40 -14.64 -7.84
N ALA A 188 -5.06 -15.16 -6.81
CA ALA A 188 -4.43 -15.88 -5.72
C ALA A 188 -3.79 -17.21 -6.16
N LEU A 189 -4.38 -17.90 -7.14
CA LEU A 189 -3.84 -19.13 -7.74
C LEU A 189 -2.61 -18.88 -8.63
N ALA A 190 -2.46 -17.65 -9.14
CA ALA A 190 -1.32 -17.30 -9.96
C ALA A 190 -0.06 -17.05 -9.13
N ASN A 191 1.10 -17.38 -9.71
CA ASN A 191 2.38 -16.94 -9.14
C ASN A 191 2.37 -15.41 -8.97
N PRO A 192 2.84 -14.84 -7.84
CA PRO A 192 2.83 -13.39 -7.63
C PRO A 192 3.49 -12.58 -8.76
N ALA A 193 4.53 -13.11 -9.40
CA ALA A 193 5.18 -12.47 -10.55
C ALA A 193 4.33 -12.50 -11.84
N GLY A 194 3.33 -13.37 -11.91
CA GLY A 194 2.47 -13.65 -13.06
C GLY A 194 1.01 -13.22 -12.90
N ARG A 195 0.64 -12.51 -11.83
CA ARG A 195 -0.73 -12.02 -11.58
C ARG A 195 -1.25 -11.00 -12.61
N GLY A 196 -0.37 -10.53 -13.50
CA GLY A 196 -0.71 -9.58 -14.55
C GLY A 196 -1.06 -8.19 -14.03
N SER A 197 -1.64 -7.36 -14.90
CA SER A 197 -1.98 -5.97 -14.57
C SER A 197 -3.15 -5.84 -13.60
N GLY A 198 -4.07 -6.81 -13.61
CA GLY A 198 -5.32 -6.78 -12.87
C GLY A 198 -6.36 -5.82 -13.44
N SER A 199 -7.47 -5.70 -12.73
CA SER A 199 -8.67 -4.97 -13.10
C SER A 199 -9.26 -4.20 -11.91
N PRO A 200 -10.12 -3.19 -12.13
CA PRO A 200 -10.74 -2.45 -11.02
C PRO A 200 -11.52 -3.34 -10.02
N PRO A 201 -12.22 -4.42 -10.44
CA PRO A 201 -12.77 -5.41 -9.52
C PRO A 201 -11.78 -5.97 -8.51
N ASP A 202 -10.52 -6.22 -8.89
CA ASP A 202 -9.52 -6.78 -7.97
C ASP A 202 -9.21 -5.82 -6.80
N ASP A 203 -9.22 -4.51 -7.08
CA ASP A 203 -9.05 -3.50 -6.04
C ASP A 203 -10.27 -3.39 -5.13
N VAL A 204 -11.48 -3.55 -5.69
CA VAL A 204 -12.72 -3.60 -4.92
C VAL A 204 -12.71 -4.80 -3.98
N TYR A 205 -12.29 -5.97 -4.48
CA TYR A 205 -12.06 -7.15 -3.66
C TYR A 205 -11.07 -6.88 -2.52
N SER A 206 -9.89 -6.37 -2.89
CA SER A 206 -8.82 -6.05 -1.92
C SER A 206 -9.29 -5.05 -0.86
N PHE A 207 -10.11 -4.07 -1.25
CA PHE A 207 -10.75 -3.13 -0.34
C PHE A 207 -11.71 -3.83 0.64
N GLY A 208 -12.57 -4.72 0.16
CA GLY A 208 -13.48 -5.51 1.00
C GLY A 208 -12.72 -6.37 2.02
N ALA A 209 -11.68 -7.08 1.57
CA ALA A 209 -10.85 -7.93 2.43
C ALA A 209 -10.08 -7.11 3.48
N THR A 210 -9.60 -5.92 3.08
CA THR A 210 -8.96 -4.96 3.99
C THR A 210 -9.94 -4.45 5.05
N LEU A 211 -11.15 -4.04 4.64
CA LEU A 211 -12.18 -3.56 5.55
C LEU A 211 -12.61 -4.65 6.53
N ALA A 212 -12.82 -5.88 6.06
CA ALA A 212 -13.14 -7.02 6.91
C ALA A 212 -12.06 -7.25 7.98
N SER A 213 -10.79 -7.16 7.60
CA SER A 213 -9.67 -7.31 8.54
C SER A 213 -9.65 -6.20 9.60
N LEU A 214 -9.87 -4.95 9.19
CA LEU A 214 -9.91 -3.80 10.09
C LEU A 214 -11.07 -3.86 11.10
N LEU A 215 -12.24 -4.30 10.64
CA LEU A 215 -13.44 -4.49 11.48
C LEU A 215 -13.29 -5.67 12.45
N GLN A 216 -12.45 -6.65 12.15
CA GLN A 216 -12.18 -7.79 13.03
C GLN A 216 -10.97 -7.56 13.96
N GLY A 217 -10.10 -6.59 13.68
CA GLY A 217 -8.86 -6.38 14.44
C GLY A 217 -7.81 -7.47 14.19
N ARG A 218 -7.93 -8.23 13.09
CA ARG A 218 -7.02 -9.31 12.74
C ARG A 218 -7.00 -9.54 11.24
N ILE A 219 -5.94 -10.19 10.76
CA ILE A 219 -5.89 -10.76 9.42
C ILE A 219 -6.56 -12.14 9.49
N PRO A 220 -7.68 -12.39 8.79
CA PRO A 220 -8.31 -13.70 8.81
C PRO A 220 -7.33 -14.75 8.26
N MET A 221 -7.41 -16.00 8.75
CA MET A 221 -6.57 -17.10 8.27
C MET A 221 -5.05 -16.82 8.24
N ALA A 222 -4.54 -15.93 9.08
CA ALA A 222 -3.14 -15.48 9.02
C ALA A 222 -2.08 -16.58 9.19
N THR A 223 -2.45 -17.71 9.82
CA THR A 223 -1.59 -18.88 10.03
C THR A 223 -1.83 -20.00 9.02
N ALA A 224 -2.81 -19.85 8.13
CA ALA A 224 -3.12 -20.83 7.11
C ALA A 224 -2.13 -20.72 5.94
N ALA A 225 -1.82 -21.84 5.31
CA ALA A 225 -1.09 -21.86 4.05
C ALA A 225 -1.94 -21.23 2.93
N ASP A 226 -1.28 -20.61 1.94
CA ASP A 226 -1.95 -19.95 0.82
C ASP A 226 -2.94 -20.88 0.09
N GLU A 227 -2.59 -22.15 -0.12
CA GLU A 227 -3.47 -23.15 -0.73
C GLU A 227 -4.72 -23.41 0.10
N ALA A 228 -4.60 -23.40 1.44
CA ALA A 228 -5.73 -23.59 2.33
C ALA A 228 -6.67 -22.38 2.32
N ILE A 229 -6.12 -21.16 2.22
CA ILE A 229 -6.90 -19.93 2.06
C ILE A 229 -7.72 -20.00 0.76
N VAL A 230 -7.07 -20.29 -0.36
CA VAL A 230 -7.75 -20.40 -1.66
C VAL A 230 -8.82 -21.49 -1.63
N ARG A 231 -8.50 -22.67 -1.07
CA ARG A 231 -9.46 -23.76 -0.92
C ARG A 231 -10.68 -23.34 -0.11
N MET A 232 -10.50 -22.60 0.98
CA MET A 232 -11.61 -22.11 1.80
C MET A 232 -12.51 -21.17 1.02
N LYS A 233 -11.91 -20.20 0.30
CA LYS A 233 -12.65 -19.27 -0.55
C LYS A 233 -13.46 -19.99 -1.63
N VAL A 234 -12.88 -20.99 -2.29
CA VAL A 234 -13.56 -21.79 -3.32
C VAL A 234 -14.75 -22.58 -2.75
N LEU A 235 -14.59 -23.18 -1.57
CA LEU A 235 -15.62 -24.04 -0.98
C LEU A 235 -16.77 -23.27 -0.32
N GLN A 236 -16.50 -22.10 0.24
CA GLN A 236 -17.47 -21.35 1.06
C GLN A 236 -17.85 -19.98 0.50
N GLY A 237 -17.14 -19.52 -0.54
CA GLY A 237 -17.17 -18.14 -1.03
C GLY A 237 -16.26 -17.22 -0.21
N SER A 238 -15.69 -16.21 -0.87
CA SER A 238 -14.80 -15.23 -0.23
C SER A 238 -15.41 -14.53 0.97
N TYR A 239 -16.66 -14.08 0.88
CA TYR A 239 -17.34 -13.43 1.99
C TYR A 239 -17.34 -14.31 3.25
N THR A 240 -17.81 -15.55 3.13
CA THR A 240 -17.88 -16.49 4.24
C THR A 240 -16.50 -16.83 4.79
N ALA A 241 -15.53 -17.06 3.90
CA ALA A 241 -14.16 -17.41 4.29
C ALA A 241 -13.45 -16.29 5.08
N LEU A 242 -13.69 -15.02 4.74
CA LEU A 242 -13.00 -13.87 5.34
C LEU A 242 -13.76 -13.26 6.52
N VAL A 243 -15.10 -13.24 6.48
CA VAL A 243 -15.95 -12.61 7.51
C VAL A 243 -16.41 -13.63 8.55
N GLY A 244 -16.67 -14.88 8.16
CA GLY A 244 -17.18 -15.91 9.06
C GLY A 244 -18.50 -15.53 9.73
N GLU A 245 -18.62 -15.82 11.02
CA GLU A 245 -19.81 -15.55 11.85
C GLU A 245 -19.76 -14.20 12.58
N GLU A 246 -18.84 -13.32 12.20
CA GLU A 246 -18.65 -12.02 12.86
C GLU A 246 -19.92 -11.15 12.77
N ARG A 247 -20.30 -10.55 13.91
CA ARG A 247 -21.47 -9.67 13.98
C ARG A 247 -21.09 -8.26 13.57
N LEU A 248 -21.40 -7.92 12.32
CA LEU A 248 -21.18 -6.60 11.74
C LEU A 248 -22.51 -5.85 11.57
N PRO A 249 -22.53 -4.51 11.64
CA PRO A 249 -23.73 -3.74 11.33
C PRO A 249 -24.10 -3.86 9.86
N LEU A 250 -25.41 -3.79 9.56
CA LEU A 250 -25.97 -4.04 8.23
C LEU A 250 -25.28 -3.25 7.10
N PRO A 251 -24.95 -1.94 7.24
CA PRO A 251 -24.23 -1.21 6.18
C PRO A 251 -22.86 -1.83 5.85
N MET A 252 -22.14 -2.36 6.84
CA MET A 252 -20.85 -3.02 6.61
C MET A 252 -21.03 -4.37 5.92
N ILE A 253 -22.07 -5.12 6.28
CA ILE A 253 -22.40 -6.39 5.61
C ILE A 253 -22.66 -6.17 4.11
N GLU A 254 -23.46 -5.16 3.76
CA GLU A 254 -23.77 -4.88 2.35
C GLU A 254 -22.54 -4.47 1.54
N ILE A 255 -21.66 -3.64 2.12
CA ILE A 255 -20.39 -3.26 1.49
C ILE A 255 -19.51 -4.50 1.28
N LEU A 256 -19.36 -5.34 2.30
CA LEU A 256 -18.52 -6.54 2.24
C LEU A 256 -19.08 -7.57 1.27
N ARG A 257 -20.40 -7.79 1.22
CA ARG A 257 -21.04 -8.67 0.24
C ARG A 257 -20.85 -8.18 -1.19
N GLY A 258 -20.97 -6.88 -1.43
CA GLY A 258 -20.79 -6.30 -2.75
C GLY A 258 -19.33 -6.21 -3.21
N SER A 259 -18.36 -6.33 -2.28
CA SER A 259 -16.93 -6.21 -2.61
C SER A 259 -16.19 -7.55 -2.63
N LEU A 260 -16.54 -8.51 -1.77
CA LEU A 260 -15.91 -9.82 -1.69
C LEU A 260 -16.48 -10.81 -2.72
N CYS A 261 -16.48 -10.38 -3.97
CA CYS A 261 -16.85 -11.18 -5.15
C CYS A 261 -15.57 -11.57 -5.90
N ASP A 262 -15.35 -12.87 -6.09
CA ASP A 262 -14.34 -13.40 -7.02
C ASP A 262 -14.86 -13.35 -8.47
#